data_AF-E3EKG6-F1
#
_entry.id   AF-E3EKG6-F1
#
_cell.length_a   1.000
_cell.length_b   1.000
_cell.length_c   1.000
_cell.angle_alpha   90.00
_cell.angle_beta   90.00
_cell.angle_gamma   90.00
#
_symmetry.space_group_name_H-M   'P 1'
#
loop_
_entity.id
_entity.type
_entity.pdbx_description
1 polymer ?
#
loop_
_entity_poly.entity_id
_entity_poly.type
_entity_poly.pdbx_seq_one_letter_code
_entity_poly.pdbx_strand_id
1 'polypeptide(L)'
;MNQKEKCFLQVGDVFVVKEGMKVNAEVPSKFIFSNCRMPNTTRKTKIVIGSLLKNKMDVEATAHELKKKIVDSIASVCGAVANPMAVQHLVSSVINSYEEETLDTTIFCGEYLVVNTTFDGGCGGHDPYPNGHHVFCRKLKDGKYDPNGSQIDFYQSGSFTALITPESVQPIRKMTMRFI
;
A
#
# COMPACT_ATOMS: atom_id res chain seq x y z
N MET A 1 32.77 -24.43 -1.57
CA MET A 1 31.38 -23.93 -1.58
C MET A 1 31.28 -22.91 -2.71
N ASN A 2 30.65 -23.27 -3.83
CA ASN A 2 30.47 -22.32 -4.94
C ASN A 2 29.51 -21.22 -4.48
N GLN A 3 30.02 -20.01 -4.27
CA GLN A 3 29.18 -18.83 -4.15
C GLN A 3 28.51 -18.66 -5.52
N LYS A 4 27.22 -18.98 -5.62
CA LYS A 4 26.42 -18.52 -6.76
C LYS A 4 26.57 -17.00 -6.82
N GLU A 5 27.06 -16.48 -7.93
CA GLU A 5 27.14 -15.03 -8.15
C GLU A 5 25.75 -14.41 -7.92
N LYS A 6 25.71 -13.35 -7.11
CA LYS A 6 24.48 -12.63 -6.82
C LYS A 6 24.08 -11.84 -8.07
N CYS A 7 23.07 -12.32 -8.80
CA CYS A 7 22.51 -11.59 -9.93
C CYS A 7 21.43 -10.61 -9.45
N PHE A 8 21.78 -9.33 -9.39
CA PHE A 8 20.82 -8.26 -9.21
C PHE A 8 19.89 -8.15 -10.42
N LEU A 9 18.63 -7.80 -10.16
CA LEU A 9 17.66 -7.49 -11.20
C LEU A 9 18.08 -6.22 -11.94
N GLN A 10 17.86 -6.22 -13.25
CA GLN A 10 18.21 -5.14 -14.17
C GLN A 10 16.97 -4.69 -14.93
N VAL A 11 17.03 -3.49 -15.50
CA VAL A 11 15.98 -2.99 -16.40
C VAL A 11 15.69 -4.02 -17.51
N GLY A 12 14.41 -4.26 -17.75
CA GLY A 12 13.95 -5.28 -18.69
C GLY A 12 13.73 -6.67 -18.08
N ASP A 13 14.18 -6.94 -16.85
CA ASP A 13 13.85 -8.19 -16.17
C ASP A 13 12.37 -8.27 -15.81
N VAL A 14 11.79 -9.44 -16.03
CA VAL A 14 10.47 -9.79 -15.51
C VAL A 14 10.64 -10.82 -14.40
N PHE A 15 9.99 -10.60 -13.27
CA PHE A 15 9.96 -11.54 -12.15
C PHE A 15 8.56 -11.63 -11.56
N VAL A 16 8.35 -12.60 -10.66
CA VAL A 16 7.05 -12.81 -10.00
C VAL A 16 7.10 -12.31 -8.57
N VAL A 17 6.20 -11.40 -8.23
CA VAL A 17 5.91 -10.99 -6.86
C VAL A 17 4.91 -11.98 -6.26
N LYS A 18 5.24 -12.50 -5.08
CA LYS A 18 4.46 -13.52 -4.36
C LYS A 18 4.17 -13.06 -2.93
N GLU A 19 3.24 -13.74 -2.28
CA GLU A 19 2.96 -13.55 -0.86
C GLU A 19 4.23 -13.71 0.00
N GLY A 20 4.29 -12.96 1.10
CA GLY A 20 5.43 -12.89 2.01
C GLY A 20 6.52 -11.88 1.60
N MET A 21 6.55 -11.43 0.35
CA MET A 21 7.53 -10.43 -0.10
C MET A 21 7.24 -9.04 0.52
N LYS A 22 8.32 -8.30 0.84
CA LYS A 22 8.25 -6.94 1.39
C LYS A 22 8.59 -5.92 0.31
N VAL A 23 7.64 -5.07 -0.03
CA VAL A 23 7.78 -4.05 -1.07
C VAL A 23 7.24 -2.72 -0.58
N ASN A 24 7.71 -1.64 -1.17
CA ASN A 24 7.03 -0.36 -1.10
C ASN A 24 5.97 -0.31 -2.21
N ALA A 25 4.77 0.12 -1.87
CA ALA A 25 3.67 0.27 -2.81
C ALA A 25 2.81 1.49 -2.47
N GLU A 26 2.12 2.03 -3.47
CA GLU A 26 1.10 3.04 -3.25
C GLU A 26 -0.19 2.40 -2.73
N VAL A 27 -0.61 2.79 -1.53
CA VAL A 27 -1.88 2.37 -0.94
C VAL A 27 -2.66 3.58 -0.42
N PRO A 28 -3.99 3.52 -0.33
CA PRO A 28 -4.78 4.62 0.23
C PRO A 28 -4.36 4.96 1.67
N SER A 29 -4.28 6.26 1.97
CA SER A 29 -3.74 6.78 3.24
C SER A 29 -4.49 6.27 4.48
N LYS A 30 -5.79 5.99 4.35
CA LYS A 30 -6.64 5.43 5.43
C LYS A 30 -6.15 4.08 5.97
N PHE A 31 -5.39 3.31 5.19
CA PHE A 31 -4.80 2.05 5.66
C PHE A 31 -3.46 2.24 6.39
N ILE A 32 -2.87 3.45 6.30
CA ILE A 32 -1.55 3.76 6.87
C ILE A 32 -1.68 4.55 8.16
N PHE A 33 -2.53 5.58 8.16
CA PHE A 33 -2.64 6.58 9.23
C PHE A 33 -4.07 6.63 9.77
N SER A 34 -4.20 6.74 11.10
CA SER A 34 -5.50 6.88 11.76
C SER A 34 -6.08 8.29 11.67
N ASN A 35 -5.20 9.30 11.57
CA ASN A 35 -5.56 10.73 11.57
C ASN A 35 -5.48 11.36 10.17
N CYS A 36 -5.95 10.65 9.13
CA CYS A 36 -5.84 11.13 7.77
C CYS A 36 -6.98 12.10 7.38
N ARG A 37 -6.65 13.34 7.02
CA ARG A 37 -7.62 14.31 6.46
C ARG A 37 -8.09 13.98 5.04
N MET A 38 -7.28 13.24 4.27
CA MET A 38 -7.56 12.90 2.87
C MET A 38 -7.42 11.37 2.65
N PRO A 39 -8.39 10.58 3.15
CA PRO A 39 -8.26 9.12 3.29
C PRO A 39 -8.04 8.36 1.98
N ASN A 40 -8.56 8.90 0.87
CA ASN A 40 -8.48 8.28 -0.46
C ASN A 40 -7.23 8.68 -1.25
N THR A 41 -6.39 9.58 -0.74
CA THR A 41 -5.11 9.86 -1.41
C THR A 41 -4.16 8.70 -1.20
N THR A 42 -3.44 8.30 -2.25
CA THR A 42 -2.43 7.26 -2.13
C THR A 42 -1.17 7.80 -1.47
N ARG A 43 -0.52 6.94 -0.70
CA ARG A 43 0.79 7.18 -0.11
C ARG A 43 1.62 5.92 -0.28
N LYS A 44 2.91 6.15 -0.53
CA LYS A 44 3.88 5.08 -0.63
C LYS A 44 4.21 4.57 0.77
N THR A 45 4.07 3.28 0.98
CA THR A 45 4.41 2.64 2.25
C THR A 45 4.94 1.23 2.01
N LYS A 46 5.65 0.70 3.01
CA LYS A 46 6.04 -0.70 3.03
C LYS A 46 4.85 -1.57 3.36
N ILE A 47 4.63 -2.59 2.54
CA ILE A 47 3.62 -3.64 2.76
C ILE A 47 4.28 -5.02 2.70
N VAL A 48 3.64 -5.99 3.36
CA VAL A 48 3.94 -7.41 3.19
C VAL A 48 2.85 -7.97 2.28
N ILE A 49 3.21 -8.52 1.13
CA ILE A 49 2.24 -9.08 0.19
C ILE A 49 1.55 -10.30 0.84
N GLY A 50 0.22 -10.38 0.73
CA GLY A 50 -0.59 -11.40 1.40
C GLY A 50 -1.10 -11.01 2.79
N SER A 51 -0.80 -9.79 3.26
CA SER A 51 -1.40 -9.23 4.47
C SER A 51 -2.71 -8.49 4.18
N LEU A 52 -3.59 -8.44 5.19
CA LEU A 52 -4.82 -7.65 5.17
C LEU A 52 -4.58 -6.33 5.91
N LEU A 53 -4.66 -5.20 5.21
CA LEU A 53 -4.57 -3.88 5.83
C LEU A 53 -5.97 -3.44 6.23
N LYS A 54 -6.14 -3.11 7.51
CA LYS A 54 -7.40 -2.56 8.04
C LYS A 54 -7.39 -1.05 7.95
N ASN A 55 -8.57 -0.46 7.74
CA ASN A 55 -8.74 0.98 7.85
C ASN A 55 -8.36 1.40 9.28
N LYS A 56 -7.34 2.26 9.39
CA LYS A 56 -6.83 2.71 10.68
C LYS A 56 -7.56 3.93 11.21
N MET A 57 -8.44 4.54 10.42
CA MET A 57 -9.22 5.68 10.89
C MET A 57 -9.98 5.27 12.15
N ASP A 58 -9.98 6.15 13.14
CA ASP A 58 -10.75 5.94 14.37
C ASP A 58 -12.23 6.10 14.05
N VAL A 59 -12.82 5.01 13.52
CA VAL A 59 -14.22 4.96 13.12
C VAL A 59 -15.11 5.20 14.32
N GLU A 60 -14.73 4.77 15.53
CA GLU A 60 -15.52 4.99 16.74
C GLU A 60 -15.57 6.46 17.16
N ALA A 61 -14.41 7.14 17.23
CA ALA A 61 -14.38 8.57 17.54
C ALA A 61 -15.08 9.40 16.45
N THR A 62 -14.85 9.04 15.17
CA THR A 62 -15.50 9.70 14.04
C THR A 62 -17.01 9.47 14.05
N ALA A 63 -17.46 8.25 14.33
CA ALA A 63 -18.87 7.90 14.42
C ALA A 63 -19.55 8.57 15.61
N HIS A 64 -18.88 8.71 16.74
CA HIS A 64 -19.39 9.45 17.90
C HIS A 64 -19.58 10.95 17.56
N GLU A 65 -18.60 11.57 16.90
CA GLU A 65 -18.71 12.95 16.44
C GLU A 65 -19.81 13.14 15.38
N LEU A 66 -19.90 12.22 14.41
CA LEU A 66 -20.93 12.24 13.38
C LEU A 66 -22.32 12.08 14.00
N LYS A 67 -22.46 11.16 14.98
CA LYS A 67 -23.71 10.92 15.70
C LYS A 67 -24.19 12.16 16.42
N LYS A 68 -23.28 12.88 17.08
CA LYS A 68 -23.59 14.15 17.72
C LYS A 68 -24.05 15.20 16.69
N LYS A 69 -23.31 15.39 15.60
CA LYS A 69 -23.66 16.37 14.54
C LYS A 69 -25.01 16.07 13.87
N ILE A 70 -25.33 14.80 13.62
CA ILE A 70 -26.61 14.39 13.02
C ILE A 70 -27.76 14.69 13.97
N VAL A 71 -27.63 14.32 15.26
CA VAL A 71 -28.64 14.62 16.27
C VAL A 71 -28.87 16.12 16.41
N ASP A 72 -27.79 16.91 16.50
CA ASP A 72 -27.85 18.37 16.62
C ASP A 72 -28.50 19.01 15.37
N SER A 73 -28.21 18.51 14.18
CA SER A 73 -28.80 18.99 12.92
C SER A 73 -30.29 18.65 12.80
N ILE A 74 -30.69 17.43 13.19
CA ILE A 74 -32.11 17.03 13.21
C ILE A 74 -32.88 17.87 14.24
N ALA A 75 -32.30 18.11 15.42
CA ALA A 75 -32.90 18.94 16.45
C ALA A 75 -33.09 20.40 15.99
N SER A 76 -32.15 20.95 15.21
CA SER A 76 -32.25 22.33 14.71
C SER A 76 -33.27 22.49 13.57
N VAL A 77 -33.44 21.47 12.72
CA VAL A 77 -34.38 21.49 11.57
C VAL A 77 -35.80 21.10 11.98
N CYS A 78 -35.96 20.08 12.83
CA CYS A 78 -37.27 19.55 13.20
C CYS A 78 -37.84 20.12 14.51
N GLY A 79 -37.04 20.88 15.27
CA GLY A 79 -37.41 21.32 16.62
C GLY A 79 -37.58 20.14 17.60
N ALA A 80 -38.33 20.33 18.68
CA ALA A 80 -38.57 19.35 19.75
C ALA A 80 -39.42 18.11 19.35
N VAL A 81 -39.66 17.89 18.06
CA VAL A 81 -40.61 16.88 17.56
C VAL A 81 -39.95 15.52 17.30
N ALA A 82 -38.63 15.49 17.11
CA ALA A 82 -37.92 14.22 16.92
C ALA A 82 -37.69 13.52 18.26
N ASN A 83 -38.22 12.30 18.43
CA ASN A 83 -37.94 11.46 19.59
C ASN A 83 -36.42 11.17 19.64
N PRO A 84 -35.68 11.65 20.67
CA PRO A 84 -34.24 11.51 20.73
C PRO A 84 -33.78 10.05 20.70
N MET A 85 -34.52 9.13 21.31
CA MET A 85 -34.19 7.70 21.29
C MET A 85 -34.34 7.09 19.89
N ALA A 86 -35.36 7.50 19.12
CA ALA A 86 -35.56 7.00 17.76
C ALA A 86 -34.44 7.45 16.82
N VAL A 87 -34.02 8.71 16.94
CA VAL A 87 -32.86 9.25 16.20
C VAL A 87 -31.58 8.52 16.61
N GLN A 88 -31.38 8.32 17.91
CA GLN A 88 -30.20 7.64 18.43
C GLN A 88 -30.13 6.18 17.96
N HIS A 89 -31.28 5.49 17.89
CA HIS A 89 -31.40 4.12 17.38
C HIS A 89 -31.13 4.05 15.87
N LEU A 90 -31.69 4.97 15.09
CA LEU A 90 -31.44 5.05 13.64
C LEU A 90 -29.96 5.27 13.35
N VAL A 91 -29.33 6.23 14.03
CA VAL A 91 -27.91 6.54 13.83
C VAL A 91 -27.01 5.38 14.27
N SER A 92 -27.30 4.73 15.40
CA SER A 92 -26.60 3.50 15.80
C SER A 92 -26.74 2.40 14.74
N SER A 93 -27.94 2.20 14.18
CA SER A 93 -28.19 1.19 13.15
C SER A 93 -27.38 1.44 11.88
N VAL A 94 -27.26 2.69 11.44
CA VAL A 94 -26.48 3.05 10.25
C VAL A 94 -24.98 2.90 10.50
N ILE A 95 -24.48 3.33 11.66
CA ILE A 95 -23.06 3.17 12.01
C ILE A 95 -22.69 1.69 12.12
N ASN A 96 -23.53 0.88 12.78
CA ASN A 96 -23.29 -0.55 12.95
C ASN A 96 -23.44 -1.34 11.63
N SER A 97 -24.07 -0.75 10.62
CA SER A 97 -24.12 -1.33 9.27
C SER A 97 -22.87 -1.06 8.44
N TYR A 98 -21.94 -0.25 8.95
CA TYR A 98 -20.70 0.07 8.25
C TYR A 98 -19.69 -1.07 8.45
N GLU A 99 -19.36 -1.77 7.36
CA GLU A 99 -18.33 -2.80 7.38
C GLU A 99 -16.93 -2.16 7.46
N GLU A 100 -16.04 -2.75 8.26
CA GLU A 100 -14.65 -2.33 8.36
C GLU A 100 -13.97 -2.53 7.00
N GLU A 101 -13.62 -1.43 6.34
CA GLU A 101 -12.96 -1.50 5.04
C GLU A 101 -11.56 -2.12 5.19
N THR A 102 -11.26 -3.09 4.35
CA THR A 102 -9.97 -3.77 4.32
C THR A 102 -9.38 -3.75 2.92
N LEU A 103 -8.05 -3.79 2.85
CA LEU A 103 -7.29 -3.94 1.62
C LEU A 103 -6.48 -5.22 1.70
N ASP A 104 -6.87 -6.22 0.90
CA ASP A 104 -6.07 -7.41 0.69
C ASP A 104 -4.87 -7.07 -0.22
N THR A 105 -3.66 -7.19 0.31
CA THR A 105 -2.43 -6.89 -0.44
C THR A 105 -2.07 -7.97 -1.47
N THR A 106 -2.79 -9.09 -1.54
CA THR A 106 -2.64 -10.06 -2.65
C THR A 106 -2.91 -9.43 -4.02
N ILE A 107 -3.60 -8.28 -4.08
CA ILE A 107 -3.75 -7.50 -5.32
C ILE A 107 -2.41 -7.11 -5.96
N PHE A 108 -1.32 -7.09 -5.18
CA PHE A 108 0.02 -6.81 -5.68
C PHE A 108 0.77 -8.05 -6.16
N CYS A 109 0.25 -9.27 -6.00
CA CYS A 109 0.83 -10.49 -6.58
C CYS A 109 0.78 -10.46 -8.11
N GLY A 110 1.77 -11.08 -8.76
CA GLY A 110 1.81 -11.26 -10.21
C GLY A 110 3.16 -10.95 -10.82
N GLU A 111 3.18 -10.83 -12.14
CA GLU A 111 4.39 -10.53 -12.90
C GLU A 111 4.67 -9.04 -12.95
N TYR A 112 5.94 -8.67 -12.75
CA TYR A 112 6.39 -7.28 -12.78
C TYR A 112 7.59 -7.14 -13.70
N LEU A 113 7.60 -6.06 -14.47
CA LEU A 113 8.76 -5.61 -15.24
C LEU A 113 9.57 -4.61 -14.42
N VAL A 114 10.87 -4.82 -14.37
CA VAL A 114 11.83 -3.83 -13.84
C VAL A 114 11.98 -2.72 -14.87
N VAL A 115 11.57 -1.52 -14.50
CA VAL A 115 11.58 -0.33 -15.37
C VAL A 115 12.74 0.62 -15.07
N ASN A 116 13.29 0.56 -13.85
CA ASN A 116 14.46 1.35 -13.45
C ASN A 116 15.21 0.66 -12.30
N THR A 117 16.49 0.97 -12.17
CA THR A 117 17.33 0.58 -11.03
C THR A 117 18.27 1.73 -10.65
N THR A 118 18.48 1.94 -9.35
CA THR A 118 19.43 2.93 -8.83
C THR A 118 20.27 2.32 -7.70
N PHE A 119 21.37 2.98 -7.34
CA PHE A 119 22.19 2.62 -6.18
C PHE A 119 22.18 3.77 -5.17
N ASP A 120 21.17 3.78 -4.29
CA ASP A 120 20.84 4.93 -3.44
C ASP A 120 20.28 4.54 -2.06
N GLY A 121 19.72 5.52 -1.34
CA GLY A 121 18.99 5.34 -0.09
C GLY A 121 19.83 5.39 1.18
N GLY A 122 21.16 5.31 1.08
CA GLY A 122 22.07 5.36 2.22
C GLY A 122 22.11 6.73 2.91
N CYS A 123 22.59 6.72 4.16
CA CYS A 123 22.79 7.92 4.96
C CYS A 123 24.25 7.96 5.45
N GLY A 124 24.88 9.14 5.42
CA GLY A 124 26.21 9.37 6.01
C GLY A 124 26.18 10.12 7.34
N GLY A 125 24.99 10.36 7.90
CA GLY A 125 24.77 11.15 9.12
C GLY A 125 24.92 10.35 10.42
N HIS A 126 24.11 10.71 11.42
CA HIS A 126 24.16 10.13 12.78
C HIS A 126 24.05 8.60 12.81
N ASP A 127 23.23 8.02 11.93
CA ASP A 127 23.08 6.57 11.78
C ASP A 127 23.47 6.17 10.35
N PRO A 128 24.77 5.95 10.07
CA PRO A 128 25.22 5.73 8.72
C PRO A 128 24.89 4.31 8.25
N TYR A 129 24.42 4.20 7.02
CA TYR A 129 24.21 2.92 6.34
C TYR A 129 24.42 3.07 4.83
N PRO A 130 24.91 2.03 4.15
CA PRO A 130 25.28 2.13 2.75
C PRO A 130 24.06 2.24 1.85
N ASN A 131 24.30 2.77 0.64
CA ASN A 131 23.36 2.65 -0.46
C ASN A 131 23.05 1.17 -0.76
N GLY A 132 21.86 0.93 -1.31
CA GLY A 132 21.41 -0.38 -1.76
C GLY A 132 21.02 -0.35 -3.23
N HIS A 133 21.00 -1.53 -3.84
CA HIS A 133 20.48 -1.73 -5.19
C HIS A 133 18.96 -1.64 -5.15
N HIS A 134 18.44 -0.49 -5.57
CA HIS A 134 17.03 -0.15 -5.53
C HIS A 134 16.38 -0.46 -6.88
N VAL A 135 15.29 -1.19 -6.86
CA VAL A 135 14.62 -1.71 -8.05
C VAL A 135 13.21 -1.14 -8.12
N PHE A 136 12.86 -0.53 -9.25
CA PHE A 136 11.53 0.02 -9.51
C PHE A 136 10.84 -0.82 -10.57
N CYS A 137 9.59 -1.19 -10.28
CA CYS A 137 8.87 -2.17 -11.05
C CYS A 137 7.45 -1.73 -11.36
N ARG A 138 6.92 -2.24 -12.47
CA ARG A 138 5.53 -2.03 -12.88
C ARG A 138 4.86 -3.35 -13.19
N LYS A 139 3.65 -3.54 -12.66
CA LYS A 139 2.87 -4.77 -12.84
C LYS A 139 2.51 -4.95 -14.30
N LEU A 140 2.64 -6.18 -14.80
CA LEU A 140 2.18 -6.57 -16.12
C LEU A 140 0.71 -6.97 -16.07
N LYS A 141 0.02 -6.80 -17.20
CA LYS A 141 -1.34 -7.31 -17.44
C LYS A 141 -1.27 -8.33 -18.57
N ASP A 142 -1.59 -9.58 -18.28
CA ASP A 142 -1.54 -10.70 -19.24
C ASP A 142 -0.20 -10.78 -19.98
N GLY A 143 0.90 -10.63 -19.22
CA GLY A 143 2.27 -10.65 -19.73
C GLY A 143 2.70 -9.42 -20.55
N LYS A 144 1.83 -8.41 -20.71
CA LYS A 144 2.10 -7.17 -21.46
C LYS A 144 2.32 -5.99 -20.51
N TYR A 145 3.09 -5.01 -20.99
CA TYR A 145 3.30 -3.76 -20.27
C TYR A 145 1.98 -3.01 -20.11
N ASP A 146 1.65 -2.63 -18.88
CA ASP A 146 0.48 -1.82 -18.56
C ASP A 146 0.94 -0.47 -17.97
N PRO A 147 0.77 0.67 -18.67
CA PRO A 147 1.16 1.98 -18.15
C PRO A 147 0.34 2.42 -16.92
N ASN A 148 -0.75 1.73 -16.60
CA ASN A 148 -1.55 1.92 -15.39
C ASN A 148 -1.35 0.81 -14.36
N GLY A 149 -0.48 -0.17 -14.64
CA GLY A 149 -0.18 -1.26 -13.72
C GLY A 149 0.43 -0.73 -12.42
N SER A 150 0.10 -1.38 -11.31
CA SER A 150 0.60 -1.04 -9.98
C SER A 150 2.12 -0.90 -9.98
N GLN A 151 2.62 0.13 -9.29
CA GLN A 151 4.04 0.37 -9.12
C GLN A 151 4.49 -0.12 -7.75
N ILE A 152 5.64 -0.78 -7.74
CA ILE A 152 6.32 -1.19 -6.51
C ILE A 152 7.81 -0.92 -6.64
N ASP A 153 8.48 -0.86 -5.49
CA ASP A 153 9.94 -0.85 -5.41
C ASP A 153 10.41 -1.51 -4.13
N PHE A 154 11.67 -1.93 -4.16
CA PHE A 154 12.35 -2.58 -3.06
C PHE A 154 13.85 -2.50 -3.29
N TYR A 155 14.60 -2.79 -2.24
CA TYR A 155 16.04 -2.93 -2.31
C TYR A 155 16.43 -4.41 -2.43
N GLN A 156 17.55 -4.69 -3.08
CA GLN A 156 18.18 -6.03 -3.12
C GLN A 156 19.48 -6.09 -2.31
N SER A 157 19.97 -4.96 -1.82
CA SER A 157 21.14 -4.87 -0.94
C SER A 157 21.02 -3.67 0.01
N GLY A 158 21.99 -3.50 0.92
CA GLY A 158 21.98 -2.46 1.94
C GLY A 158 21.15 -2.81 3.17
N SER A 159 20.84 -1.80 3.99
CA SER A 159 20.17 -1.96 5.29
C SER A 159 18.73 -1.41 5.28
N PHE A 160 17.93 -1.89 4.32
CA PHE A 160 16.56 -1.41 4.08
C PHE A 160 15.49 -2.41 4.52
N THR A 161 14.27 -1.91 4.78
CA THR A 161 13.20 -2.75 5.32
C THR A 161 12.31 -3.43 4.27
N ALA A 162 12.19 -2.83 3.08
CA ALA A 162 11.60 -3.47 1.90
C ALA A 162 12.74 -4.11 1.09
N LEU A 163 13.13 -5.33 1.48
CA LEU A 163 14.29 -6.04 0.95
C LEU A 163 13.84 -7.37 0.32
N ILE A 164 14.15 -7.56 -0.95
CA ILE A 164 14.03 -8.84 -1.66
C ILE A 164 15.42 -9.20 -2.17
N THR A 165 16.08 -10.16 -1.54
CA THR A 165 17.49 -10.44 -1.85
C THR A 165 17.63 -11.14 -3.21
N PRO A 166 18.76 -11.00 -3.92
CA PRO A 166 19.01 -11.66 -5.21
C PRO A 166 18.84 -13.19 -5.18
N GLU A 167 19.02 -13.81 -4.02
CA GLU A 167 18.85 -15.26 -3.86
C GLU A 167 17.38 -15.67 -3.77
N SER A 168 16.50 -14.74 -3.37
CA SER A 168 15.06 -14.98 -3.19
C SER A 168 14.22 -14.72 -4.44
N VAL A 169 14.80 -14.06 -5.45
CA VAL A 169 14.11 -13.71 -6.69
C VAL A 169 15.04 -13.91 -7.88
N GLN A 170 14.49 -14.47 -8.96
CA GLN A 170 15.21 -14.66 -10.22
C GLN A 170 14.32 -14.14 -11.35
N PRO A 171 14.92 -13.55 -12.40
CA PRO A 171 14.16 -13.18 -13.57
C PRO A 171 13.63 -14.43 -14.27
N ILE A 172 12.37 -14.39 -14.69
CA ILE A 172 11.72 -15.47 -15.43
C ILE A 172 11.78 -15.25 -16.95
N ARG A 173 11.94 -14.00 -17.39
CA ARG A 173 12.16 -13.61 -18.79
C ARG A 173 12.67 -12.16 -18.88
N LYS A 174 13.07 -11.75 -20.08
CA LYS A 174 13.43 -10.36 -20.41
C LYS A 174 12.39 -9.74 -21.33
N MET A 175 12.13 -8.44 -21.18
CA MET A 175 11.39 -7.61 -22.12
C MET A 175 12.28 -6.46 -22.60
N THR A 176 12.15 -6.10 -23.87
CA THR A 176 12.84 -4.93 -24.44
C THR A 176 11.89 -3.75 -24.47
N MET A 177 12.27 -2.65 -23.84
CA MET A 177 11.56 -1.37 -23.96
C MET A 177 12.05 -0.65 -25.22
N ARG A 178 11.14 -0.26 -26.11
CA ARG A 178 11.44 0.58 -27.28
C ARG A 178 10.70 1.90 -27.12
N PHE A 179 11.44 2.99 -27.19
CA PHE A 179 10.89 4.34 -27.31
C PHE A 179 10.77 4.65 -28.81
N ILE A 180 9.57 4.97 -29.27
CA ILE A 180 9.26 5.32 -30.66
C ILE A 180 9.02 6.81 -30.73
#